data_AF-A0A451B443-F1
#
_entry.id   AF-A0A451B443-F1
#
_cell.length_a   1.000
_cell.length_b   1.000
_cell.length_c   1.000
_cell.angle_alpha   90.00
_cell.angle_beta   90.00
_cell.angle_gamma   90.00
#
_symmetry.space_group_name_H-M   'P 1'
#
loop_
_entity.id
_entity.type
_entity.pdbx_description
1 polymer ?
#
loop_
_entity_poly.entity_id
_entity_poly.type
_entity_poly.pdbx_seq_one_letter_code
_entity_poly.pdbx_strand_id
1 'polypeptide(L)'
;MTKDIRDDDKSIVEETLNNLIQWIHHFNFGDGHAPLFHMWEQEEVDDVQAKRDSLLVRAGARFTNNYFRRAYGLEEDDLMTEKAPDAPDKGHEEGDKGSDSGPEFSEGEEGFPDQDALDAALEELASEGMRDQAATIAKPILDLIQDAKDYTEVMERLAGIYTEMDATALQETLRRAMFVSELWGHANGED
;
A
#
# COMPACT_ATOMS: atom_id res chain seq x y z
N MET A 1 -37.69 0.93 6.85
CA MET A 1 -37.40 1.12 8.28
C MET A 1 -36.05 0.50 8.66
N THR A 2 -35.75 -0.74 8.26
CA THR A 2 -34.45 -1.37 8.60
C THR A 2 -33.24 -0.79 7.84
N LYS A 3 -33.43 -0.24 6.63
CA LYS A 3 -32.34 0.40 5.85
C LYS A 3 -31.95 1.78 6.43
N ASP A 4 -32.93 2.65 6.69
CA ASP A 4 -32.70 3.96 7.34
C ASP A 4 -31.88 3.86 8.64
N ILE A 5 -32.27 2.96 9.55
CA ILE A 5 -31.57 2.80 10.82
C ILE A 5 -30.11 2.35 10.61
N ARG A 6 -29.90 1.48 9.61
CA ARG A 6 -28.56 1.00 9.28
C ARG A 6 -27.71 2.10 8.64
N ASP A 7 -28.29 2.91 7.77
CA ASP A 7 -27.60 4.03 7.11
C ASP A 7 -27.27 5.14 8.12
N ASP A 8 -28.16 5.39 9.07
CA ASP A 8 -27.92 6.28 10.21
C ASP A 8 -26.79 5.76 11.10
N ASP A 9 -26.81 4.47 11.49
CA ASP A 9 -25.75 3.84 12.27
C ASP A 9 -24.41 3.88 11.52
N LYS A 10 -24.42 3.68 10.20
CA LYS A 10 -23.25 3.81 9.33
C LYS A 10 -22.67 5.22 9.39
N SER A 11 -23.52 6.24 9.23
CA SER A 11 -23.11 7.65 9.26
C SER A 11 -22.41 8.00 10.59
N ILE A 12 -22.96 7.52 11.72
CA ILE A 12 -22.37 7.75 13.05
C ILE A 12 -20.97 7.14 13.16
N VAL A 13 -20.79 5.90 12.67
CA VAL A 13 -19.50 5.20 12.72
C VAL A 13 -18.49 5.86 11.78
N GLU A 14 -18.90 6.21 10.56
CA GLU A 14 -18.05 6.92 9.59
C GLU A 14 -17.59 8.28 10.13
N GLU A 15 -18.49 9.08 10.69
CA GLU A 15 -18.15 10.38 11.27
C GLU A 15 -17.16 10.22 12.44
N THR A 16 -17.39 9.25 13.32
CA THR A 16 -16.52 8.99 14.47
C THR A 16 -15.10 8.59 14.02
N LEU A 17 -14.98 7.69 13.05
CA LEU A 17 -13.69 7.26 12.52
C LEU A 17 -12.97 8.39 11.76
N ASN A 18 -13.70 9.17 10.97
CA ASN A 18 -13.11 10.30 10.25
C ASN A 18 -12.61 11.40 11.20
N ASN A 19 -13.33 11.68 12.29
CA ASN A 19 -12.85 12.60 13.33
C ASN A 19 -11.54 12.10 13.99
N LEU A 20 -11.47 10.80 14.29
CA LEU A 20 -10.26 10.19 14.85
C LEU A 20 -9.09 10.27 13.86
N ILE A 21 -9.33 9.97 12.58
CA ILE A 21 -8.32 10.07 11.52
C ILE A 21 -7.82 11.52 11.39
N GLN A 22 -8.71 12.50 11.44
CA GLN A 22 -8.32 13.91 11.41
C GLN A 22 -7.42 14.28 12.59
N TRP A 23 -7.76 13.86 13.82
CA TRP A 23 -6.90 14.13 14.98
C TRP A 23 -5.54 13.47 14.85
N ILE A 24 -5.50 12.19 14.48
CA ILE A 24 -4.25 11.45 14.26
C ILE A 24 -3.43 12.14 13.18
N HIS A 25 -4.04 12.48 12.05
CA HIS A 25 -3.36 13.15 10.95
C HIS A 25 -2.79 14.51 11.41
N HIS A 26 -3.60 15.35 12.07
CA HIS A 26 -3.17 16.65 12.54
C HIS A 26 -1.96 16.55 13.49
N PHE A 27 -1.97 15.60 14.43
CA PHE A 27 -0.85 15.42 15.35
C PHE A 27 0.44 14.89 14.70
N ASN A 28 0.34 14.11 13.62
CA ASN A 28 1.51 13.48 12.99
C ASN A 28 2.03 14.25 11.78
N PHE A 29 1.15 14.86 10.99
CA PHE A 29 1.44 15.45 9.68
C PHE A 29 1.00 16.91 9.55
N GLY A 30 0.40 17.49 10.60
CA GLY A 30 -0.09 18.87 10.60
C GLY A 30 -1.33 19.07 9.72
N ASP A 31 -1.47 20.28 9.17
CA ASP A 31 -2.63 20.67 8.38
C ASP A 31 -2.43 20.25 6.92
N GLY A 32 -2.89 19.03 6.59
CA GLY A 32 -2.86 18.44 5.26
C GLY A 32 -4.13 17.62 4.96
N HIS A 33 -4.15 16.97 3.80
CA HIS A 33 -5.30 16.17 3.38
C HIS A 33 -5.33 14.82 4.11
N ALA A 34 -6.15 14.73 5.15
CA ALA A 34 -6.39 13.48 5.85
C ALA A 34 -7.18 12.48 4.99
N PRO A 35 -6.87 11.17 5.05
CA PRO A 35 -7.65 10.14 4.37
C PRO A 35 -9.06 10.06 4.97
N LEU A 36 -10.04 9.64 4.16
CA LEU A 36 -11.42 9.44 4.59
C LEU A 36 -11.75 7.96 4.67
N PHE A 37 -12.36 7.58 5.79
CA PHE A 37 -12.98 6.29 6.00
C PHE A 37 -14.43 6.32 5.51
N HIS A 38 -14.78 5.33 4.70
CA HIS A 38 -16.14 5.06 4.26
C HIS A 38 -16.47 3.59 4.47
N MET A 39 -17.67 3.32 4.97
CA MET A 39 -18.25 2.01 5.19
C MET A 39 -19.35 1.77 4.15
N TRP A 40 -19.35 0.60 3.52
CA TRP A 40 -20.31 0.27 2.46
C TRP A 40 -21.01 -1.04 2.80
N GLU A 41 -22.24 -1.22 2.34
CA GLU A 41 -22.84 -2.54 2.40
C GLU A 41 -22.15 -3.45 1.38
N GLN A 42 -21.83 -4.68 1.78
CA GLN A 42 -21.04 -5.60 0.94
C GLN A 42 -21.69 -5.84 -0.43
N GLU A 43 -23.03 -5.92 -0.47
CA GLU A 43 -23.80 -6.06 -1.71
C GLU A 43 -23.63 -4.84 -2.64
N GLU A 44 -23.45 -3.62 -2.11
CA GLU A 44 -23.22 -2.41 -2.93
C GLU A 44 -21.80 -2.36 -3.50
N VAL A 45 -20.81 -2.87 -2.77
CA VAL A 45 -19.42 -2.95 -3.24
C VAL A 45 -19.32 -3.91 -4.42
N ASP A 46 -19.94 -5.09 -4.30
CA ASP A 46 -19.96 -6.11 -5.36
C ASP A 46 -20.64 -5.57 -6.64
N ASP A 47 -21.74 -4.84 -6.48
CA ASP A 47 -22.50 -4.24 -7.57
C ASP A 47 -21.73 -3.13 -8.30
N VAL A 48 -21.06 -2.26 -7.55
CA VAL A 48 -20.22 -1.18 -8.11
C VAL A 48 -19.01 -1.77 -8.83
N GLN A 49 -18.39 -2.79 -8.24
CA GLN A 49 -17.22 -3.46 -8.81
C GLN A 49 -17.58 -4.19 -10.11
N ALA A 50 -18.67 -4.95 -10.13
CA ALA A 50 -19.18 -5.60 -11.34
C ALA A 50 -19.56 -4.58 -12.44
N LYS A 51 -20.19 -3.46 -12.08
CA LYS A 51 -20.54 -2.38 -13.04
C LYS A 51 -19.29 -1.72 -13.62
N ARG A 52 -18.28 -1.42 -12.80
CA ARG A 52 -16.99 -0.89 -13.24
C ARG A 52 -16.34 -1.81 -14.26
N ASP A 53 -16.27 -3.10 -13.93
CA ASP A 53 -15.59 -4.07 -14.77
C ASP A 53 -16.35 -4.28 -16.10
N SER A 54 -17.69 -4.26 -16.07
CA SER A 54 -18.52 -4.23 -17.28
C SER A 54 -18.27 -3.01 -18.16
N LEU A 55 -18.13 -1.82 -17.56
CA LEU A 55 -17.81 -0.59 -18.29
C LEU A 55 -16.41 -0.63 -18.91
N LEU A 56 -15.42 -1.14 -18.18
CA LEU A 56 -14.05 -1.28 -18.67
C LEU A 56 -13.96 -2.27 -19.82
N VAL A 57 -14.62 -3.44 -19.72
CA VAL A 57 -14.69 -4.40 -20.83
C VAL A 57 -15.41 -3.80 -22.05
N ARG A 58 -16.50 -3.06 -21.83
CA ARG A 58 -17.20 -2.33 -22.91
C ARG A 58 -16.32 -1.27 -23.56
N ALA A 59 -15.44 -0.63 -22.78
CA ALA A 59 -14.45 0.33 -23.26
C ALA A 59 -13.24 -0.32 -23.93
N GLY A 60 -13.10 -1.65 -23.88
CA GLY A 60 -12.06 -2.41 -24.58
C GLY A 60 -11.09 -3.17 -23.69
N ALA A 61 -11.20 -3.07 -22.36
CA ALA A 61 -10.33 -3.80 -21.43
C ALA A 61 -10.49 -5.33 -21.59
N ARG A 62 -9.42 -6.06 -21.28
CA ARG A 62 -9.38 -7.53 -21.24
C ARG A 62 -8.77 -7.96 -19.92
N PHE A 63 -9.61 -8.45 -19.01
CA PHE A 63 -9.19 -8.94 -17.71
C PHE A 63 -8.79 -10.41 -17.78
N THR A 64 -7.77 -10.80 -17.02
CA THR A 64 -7.31 -12.18 -16.89
C THR A 64 -8.06 -12.90 -15.77
N ASN A 65 -7.98 -14.23 -15.74
CA ASN A 65 -8.55 -15.00 -14.62
C ASN A 65 -7.87 -14.64 -13.28
N ASN A 66 -6.58 -14.32 -13.31
CA ASN A 66 -5.83 -13.88 -12.13
C ASN A 66 -6.40 -12.57 -11.55
N TYR A 67 -6.79 -11.63 -12.42
CA TYR A 67 -7.47 -10.41 -11.98
C TYR A 67 -8.74 -10.74 -11.20
N PHE A 68 -9.63 -11.57 -11.75
CA PHE A 68 -10.89 -11.91 -11.08
C PHE A 68 -10.67 -12.66 -9.76
N ARG A 69 -9.70 -13.57 -9.70
CA ARG A 69 -9.32 -14.24 -8.44
C ARG A 69 -8.90 -13.26 -7.35
N ARG A 70 -8.05 -12.28 -7.66
CA ARG A 70 -7.62 -11.26 -6.69
C ARG A 70 -8.74 -10.28 -6.34
N ALA A 71 -9.51 -9.84 -7.33
CA ALA A 71 -10.52 -8.80 -7.18
C ALA A 71 -11.79 -9.28 -6.46
N TYR A 72 -12.15 -10.55 -6.61
CA TYR A 72 -13.38 -11.14 -6.05
C TYR A 72 -13.11 -12.28 -5.05
N GLY A 73 -11.85 -12.60 -4.75
CA GLY A 73 -11.49 -13.67 -3.80
C GLY A 73 -11.86 -15.08 -4.28
N LEU A 74 -11.92 -15.30 -5.60
CA LEU A 74 -12.31 -16.57 -6.21
C LEU A 74 -11.18 -17.60 -6.11
N GLU A 75 -11.55 -18.87 -5.94
CA GLU A 75 -10.64 -20.00 -5.98
C GLU A 75 -10.20 -20.34 -7.42
N GLU A 76 -9.16 -21.16 -7.55
CA GLU A 76 -8.61 -21.53 -8.86
C GLU A 76 -9.58 -22.35 -9.71
N ASP A 77 -10.47 -23.12 -9.06
CA ASP A 77 -11.49 -23.97 -9.70
C ASP A 77 -12.82 -23.22 -9.97
N ASP A 78 -12.98 -21.98 -9.50
CA ASP A 78 -14.20 -21.18 -9.72
C ASP A 78 -14.28 -20.61 -11.15
N LEU A 79 -13.14 -20.50 -11.84
CA LEU A 79 -13.04 -19.97 -13.19
C LEU A 79 -12.55 -21.05 -14.16
N MET A 80 -13.14 -21.08 -15.35
CA MET A 80 -12.69 -21.95 -16.44
C MET A 80 -11.25 -21.60 -16.81
N THR A 81 -10.38 -22.59 -16.98
CA THR A 81 -8.99 -22.39 -17.40
C THR A 81 -8.92 -21.51 -18.64
N GLU A 82 -7.99 -20.55 -18.66
CA GLU A 82 -7.85 -19.60 -19.77
C GLU A 82 -7.75 -20.37 -21.09
N LYS A 83 -8.81 -20.29 -21.89
CA LYS A 83 -8.73 -20.66 -23.30
C LYS A 83 -7.92 -19.54 -23.95
N ALA A 84 -6.86 -19.90 -24.68
CA ALA A 84 -6.09 -18.96 -25.50
C ALA A 84 -7.04 -18.01 -26.22
N PRO A 85 -6.71 -16.70 -26.35
CA PRO A 85 -7.65 -15.71 -26.87
C PRO A 85 -8.22 -16.21 -28.19
N ASP A 86 -9.53 -16.47 -28.20
CA ASP A 86 -10.24 -16.82 -29.42
C ASP A 86 -9.98 -15.65 -30.38
N ALA A 87 -9.22 -15.92 -31.44
CA ALA A 87 -9.13 -15.04 -32.60
C ALA A 87 -10.55 -14.67 -33.01
N PRO A 88 -10.82 -13.41 -33.39
CA PRO A 88 -12.18 -12.98 -33.69
C PRO A 88 -12.75 -13.87 -34.78
N ASP A 89 -13.89 -14.48 -34.45
CA ASP A 89 -14.71 -15.28 -35.36
C ASP A 89 -14.99 -14.47 -36.64
N LYS A 90 -14.31 -14.86 -37.72
CA LYS A 90 -14.52 -14.32 -39.06
C LYS A 90 -15.69 -15.08 -39.68
N GLY A 91 -16.90 -14.65 -39.37
CA GLY A 91 -18.14 -15.02 -40.06
C GLY A 91 -18.74 -13.85 -40.84
N HIS A 92 -18.40 -13.80 -42.14
CA HIS A 92 -19.09 -13.14 -43.26
C HIS A 92 -19.08 -11.60 -43.46
N GLU A 93 -18.22 -11.22 -44.42
CA GLU A 93 -18.49 -10.45 -45.65
C GLU A 93 -18.84 -8.94 -45.64
N GLU A 94 -17.99 -8.23 -46.40
CA GLU A 94 -18.10 -6.91 -47.06
C GLU A 94 -17.81 -5.63 -46.26
N GLY A 95 -16.76 -4.91 -46.72
CA GLY A 95 -16.64 -3.46 -46.52
C GLY A 95 -15.29 -2.96 -46.01
N ASP A 96 -14.41 -2.68 -46.96
CA ASP A 96 -13.49 -1.54 -46.98
C ASP A 96 -12.11 -1.62 -46.27
N LYS A 97 -11.12 -1.12 -47.03
CA LYS A 97 -9.71 -1.06 -46.67
C LYS A 97 -9.43 0.26 -45.94
N GLY A 98 -8.77 0.17 -44.79
CA GLY A 98 -8.18 1.33 -44.14
C GLY A 98 -7.23 0.91 -43.04
N SER A 99 -5.96 0.75 -43.40
CA SER A 99 -4.85 0.67 -42.45
C SER A 99 -4.85 1.92 -41.57
N ASP A 100 -5.04 1.76 -40.27
CA ASP A 100 -4.47 2.69 -39.30
C ASP A 100 -3.92 1.89 -38.11
N SER A 101 -2.61 1.88 -38.03
CA SER A 101 -1.81 1.45 -36.89
C SER A 101 -2.16 2.33 -35.69
N GLY A 102 -3.06 1.87 -34.83
CA GLY A 102 -3.31 2.49 -33.53
C GLY A 102 -2.04 2.41 -32.65
N PRO A 103 -1.84 3.37 -31.73
CA PRO A 103 -0.64 3.41 -30.92
C PRO A 103 -0.64 2.20 -29.98
N GLU A 104 0.27 1.25 -30.22
CA GLU A 104 0.59 0.23 -29.23
C GLU A 104 1.26 0.94 -28.06
N PHE A 105 0.53 1.05 -26.94
CA PHE A 105 1.11 1.42 -25.67
C PHE A 105 1.95 0.23 -25.21
N SER A 106 3.25 0.29 -25.51
CA SER A 106 4.25 -0.61 -24.95
C SER A 106 4.51 -0.14 -23.53
N GLU A 107 3.85 -0.74 -22.53
CA GLU A 107 4.45 -0.76 -21.19
C GLU A 107 5.70 -1.62 -21.30
N GLY A 108 6.83 -0.98 -21.63
CA GLY A 108 8.12 -1.60 -21.46
C GLY A 108 8.30 -1.96 -20.00
N GLU A 109 8.97 -3.08 -19.74
CA GLU A 109 9.63 -3.37 -18.46
C GLU A 109 10.76 -2.35 -18.18
N GLU A 110 10.50 -1.06 -18.38
CA GLU A 110 11.38 0.00 -17.92
C GLU A 110 10.98 0.27 -16.47
N GLY A 111 11.75 -0.32 -15.55
CA GLY A 111 11.73 0.10 -14.16
C GLY A 111 11.77 1.62 -14.09
N PHE A 112 10.96 2.18 -13.21
CA PHE A 112 10.92 3.61 -12.94
C PHE A 112 12.35 4.02 -12.49
N PRO A 113 13.14 4.73 -13.33
CA PRO A 113 14.55 4.99 -13.03
C PRO A 113 14.72 5.86 -11.76
N ASP A 114 13.67 6.59 -11.43
CA ASP A 114 13.45 7.31 -10.19
C ASP A 114 13.26 6.39 -8.98
N GLN A 115 12.46 5.32 -9.12
CA GLN A 115 12.30 4.30 -8.09
C GLN A 115 13.61 3.51 -7.88
N ASP A 116 14.31 3.16 -8.97
CA ASP A 116 15.60 2.46 -8.90
C ASP A 116 16.67 3.30 -8.18
N ALA A 117 16.67 4.62 -8.40
CA ALA A 117 17.58 5.54 -7.71
C ALA A 117 17.26 5.68 -6.21
N LEU A 118 15.97 5.70 -5.85
CA LEU A 118 15.52 5.71 -4.46
C LEU A 118 15.87 4.41 -3.73
N ASP A 119 15.63 3.27 -4.38
CA ASP A 119 15.92 1.95 -3.82
C ASP A 119 17.43 1.78 -3.59
N ALA A 120 18.27 2.22 -4.54
CA ALA A 120 19.72 2.20 -4.39
C ALA A 120 20.20 3.09 -3.23
N ALA A 121 19.65 4.30 -3.07
CA ALA A 121 19.99 5.19 -1.96
C ALA A 121 19.53 4.63 -0.60
N LEU A 122 18.38 3.95 -0.56
CA LEU A 122 17.87 3.30 0.64
C LEU A 122 18.75 2.11 1.06
N GLU A 123 19.19 1.29 0.09
CA GLU A 123 20.11 0.18 0.34
C GLU A 123 21.46 0.68 0.89
N GLU A 124 22.00 1.78 0.33
CA GLU A 124 23.22 2.41 0.83
C GLU A 124 23.05 2.89 2.28
N LEU A 125 21.97 3.60 2.58
CA LEU A 125 21.67 4.09 3.93
C LEU A 125 21.43 2.94 4.94
N ALA A 126 20.74 1.88 4.53
CA ALA A 126 20.50 0.71 5.36
C ALA A 126 21.80 -0.09 5.63
N SER A 127 22.75 -0.04 4.69
CA SER A 127 24.08 -0.63 4.84
C SER A 127 24.99 0.22 5.74
N GLU A 128 24.83 1.55 5.75
CA GLU A 128 25.54 2.47 6.63
C GLU A 128 24.97 2.46 8.06
N GLY A 129 25.31 1.42 8.82
CA GLY A 129 25.25 1.48 10.29
C GLY A 129 23.87 1.37 10.93
N MET A 130 22.77 1.28 10.17
CA MET A 130 21.43 1.09 10.75
C MET A 130 21.31 -0.24 11.51
N ARG A 131 21.97 -1.30 11.02
CA ARG A 131 22.08 -2.60 11.71
C ARG A 131 22.86 -2.49 13.03
N ASP A 132 23.98 -1.76 13.01
CA ASP A 132 24.83 -1.57 14.19
C ASP A 132 24.15 -0.67 15.24
N GLN A 133 23.38 0.32 14.79
CA GLN A 133 22.55 1.17 15.64
C GLN A 133 21.41 0.38 16.27
N ALA A 134 20.70 -0.44 15.51
CA ALA A 134 19.66 -1.34 16.04
C ALA A 134 20.24 -2.33 17.06
N ALA A 135 21.44 -2.88 16.79
CA ALA A 135 22.15 -3.73 17.74
C ALA A 135 22.53 -2.97 19.01
N THR A 136 22.97 -1.71 18.89
CA THR A 136 23.34 -0.86 20.03
C THR A 136 22.14 -0.56 20.94
N ILE A 137 20.98 -0.30 20.35
CA ILE A 137 19.72 -0.06 21.07
C ILE A 137 19.21 -1.34 21.75
N ALA A 138 19.38 -2.50 21.12
CA ALA A 138 18.95 -3.80 21.65
C ALA A 138 19.92 -4.38 22.71
N LYS A 139 21.19 -3.97 22.70
CA LYS A 139 22.25 -4.52 23.55
C LYS A 139 21.92 -4.47 25.06
N PRO A 140 21.42 -3.37 25.64
CA PRO A 140 21.08 -3.31 27.06
C PRO A 140 19.99 -4.32 27.45
N ILE A 141 19.04 -4.57 26.55
CA ILE A 141 17.96 -5.54 26.76
C ILE A 141 18.53 -6.97 26.74
N LEU A 142 19.43 -7.27 25.79
CA LEU A 142 20.11 -8.57 25.75
C LEU A 142 20.99 -8.80 26.98
N ASP A 143 21.78 -7.81 27.40
CA ASP A 143 22.64 -7.90 28.57
C ASP A 143 21.81 -8.14 29.84
N LEU A 144 20.66 -7.48 29.97
CA LEU A 144 19.73 -7.69 31.07
C LEU A 144 19.12 -9.10 31.08
N ILE A 145 18.73 -9.63 29.92
CA ILE A 145 18.20 -10.99 29.82
C ILE A 145 19.29 -12.03 30.19
N GLN A 146 20.56 -11.74 29.88
CA GLN A 146 21.67 -12.63 30.24
C GLN A 146 22.01 -12.58 31.73
N ASP A 147 21.89 -11.41 32.37
CA ASP A 147 22.22 -11.21 33.79
C ASP A 147 21.09 -11.54 34.76
N ALA A 148 19.84 -11.57 34.29
CA ALA A 148 18.68 -11.83 35.13
C ALA A 148 18.56 -13.29 35.55
N LYS A 149 18.19 -13.54 36.82
CA LYS A 149 17.98 -14.90 37.34
C LYS A 149 16.61 -15.47 37.00
N ASP A 150 15.61 -14.60 36.88
CA ASP A 150 14.24 -14.98 36.56
C ASP A 150 13.50 -13.91 35.76
N TYR A 151 12.34 -14.30 35.22
CA TYR A 151 11.50 -13.46 34.39
C TYR A 151 10.95 -12.23 35.12
N THR A 152 10.79 -12.30 36.44
CA THR A 152 10.25 -11.19 37.24
C THR A 152 11.29 -10.07 37.34
N GLU A 153 12.55 -10.44 37.56
CA GLU A 153 13.69 -9.52 37.59
C GLU A 153 13.88 -8.81 36.24
N VAL A 154 13.65 -9.52 35.12
CA VAL A 154 13.65 -8.91 33.78
C VAL A 154 12.57 -7.83 33.69
N MET A 155 11.34 -8.15 34.09
CA MET A 155 10.19 -7.25 33.96
C MET A 155 10.33 -5.99 34.83
N GLU A 156 10.85 -6.11 36.05
CA GLU A 156 11.08 -4.98 36.96
C GLU A 156 12.14 -4.02 36.43
N ARG A 157 13.20 -4.56 35.82
CA ARG A 157 14.35 -3.76 35.36
C ARG A 157 14.20 -3.24 33.94
N LEU A 158 13.37 -3.87 33.11
CA LEU A 158 13.12 -3.45 31.72
C LEU A 158 12.64 -2.00 31.63
N ALA A 159 11.80 -1.56 32.57
CA ALA A 159 11.29 -0.19 32.61
C ALA A 159 12.38 0.87 32.86
N GLY A 160 13.45 0.51 33.57
CA GLY A 160 14.58 1.40 33.83
C GLY A 160 15.48 1.60 32.61
N ILE A 161 15.68 0.53 31.83
CA ILE A 161 16.56 0.51 30.64
C ILE A 161 16.07 1.45 29.53
N TYR A 162 14.76 1.65 29.41
CA TYR A 162 14.22 2.56 28.39
C TYR A 162 14.81 3.98 28.50
N THR A 163 15.13 4.42 29.72
CA THR A 163 15.74 5.73 30.00
C THR A 163 17.22 5.82 29.60
N GLU A 164 17.90 4.68 29.48
CA GLU A 164 19.34 4.57 29.21
C GLU A 164 19.64 4.24 27.74
N MET A 165 18.61 3.94 26.94
CA MET A 165 18.76 3.63 25.52
C MET A 165 19.16 4.88 24.73
N ASP A 166 20.37 4.89 24.17
CA ASP A 166 20.81 5.93 23.25
C ASP A 166 20.27 5.68 21.84
N ALA A 167 19.16 6.34 21.52
CA ALA A 167 18.54 6.32 20.19
C ALA A 167 19.08 7.42 19.25
N THR A 168 20.02 8.27 19.70
CA THR A 168 20.45 9.48 18.98
C THR A 168 20.98 9.16 17.58
N ALA A 169 21.78 8.12 17.45
CA ALA A 169 22.36 7.71 16.18
C ALA A 169 21.31 7.22 15.16
N LEU A 170 20.31 6.45 15.63
CA LEU A 170 19.20 6.00 14.78
C LEU A 170 18.31 7.18 14.37
N GLN A 171 18.02 8.08 15.30
CA GLN A 171 17.25 9.30 15.02
C GLN A 171 17.94 10.17 13.96
N GLU A 172 19.25 10.35 14.06
CA GLU A 172 20.03 11.12 13.07
C GLU A 172 20.00 10.48 11.68
N THR A 173 20.07 9.15 11.62
CA THR A 173 20.02 8.40 10.36
C THR A 173 18.65 8.51 9.71
N LEU A 174 17.57 8.32 10.47
CA LEU A 174 16.20 8.49 9.99
C LEU A 174 15.91 9.93 9.55
N ARG A 175 16.42 10.93 10.30
CA ARG A 175 16.30 12.34 9.95
C ARG A 175 16.94 12.65 8.61
N ARG A 176 18.12 12.08 8.34
CA ARG A 176 18.80 12.21 7.03
C ARG A 176 18.02 11.49 5.94
N ALA A 177 17.50 10.29 6.21
CA ALA A 177 16.67 9.54 5.27
C ALA A 177 15.48 10.37 4.81
N MET A 178 14.70 10.89 5.77
CA MET A 178 13.51 11.70 5.49
C MET A 178 13.86 12.96 4.72
N PHE A 179 14.94 13.65 5.08
CA PHE A 179 15.40 14.86 4.38
C PHE A 179 15.81 14.56 2.93
N VAL A 180 16.53 13.46 2.69
CA VAL A 180 16.89 13.04 1.34
C VAL A 180 15.64 12.68 0.54
N SER A 181 14.71 11.92 1.11
CA SER A 181 13.44 11.57 0.47
C SER A 181 12.59 12.81 0.13
N GLU A 182 12.54 13.80 1.02
CA GLU A 182 11.81 15.06 0.78
C GLU A 182 12.46 15.88 -0.35
N LEU A 183 13.79 16.01 -0.34
CA LEU A 183 14.52 16.70 -1.40
C LEU A 183 14.33 16.00 -2.76
N TRP A 184 14.39 14.67 -2.76
CA TRP A 184 14.23 13.85 -3.95
C TRP A 184 12.80 13.93 -4.49
N GLY A 185 11.80 13.91 -3.60
CA GLY A 185 10.39 14.10 -3.95
C GLY A 185 10.11 15.50 -4.50
N HIS A 186 10.71 16.55 -3.95
CA HIS A 186 10.58 17.91 -4.50
C HIS A 186 11.26 18.06 -5.86
N ALA A 187 12.45 17.47 -6.05
CA ALA A 187 13.21 17.59 -7.29
C ALA A 187 12.56 16.86 -8.48
N ASN A 188 11.81 15.78 -8.22
CA ASN A 188 11.17 14.95 -9.25
C ASN A 188 9.64 15.09 -9.27
N GLY A 189 9.05 15.87 -8.35
CA GLY A 189 7.62 16.12 -8.27
C GLY A 189 7.14 17.39 -8.97
N GLU A 190 8.05 18.20 -9.54
CA GLU A 190 7.70 19.26 -10.48
C GLU A 190 7.60 18.70 -11.91
N ASP A 191 6.48 18.02 -12.21
CA ASP A 191 5.93 17.81 -13.56
C ASP A 191 4.39 17.90 -13.52
#